data_AF-A0A8I0GY64-F1
#
_entry.id   AF-A0A8I0GY64-F1
#
_cell.length_a   1.000
_cell.length_b   1.000
_cell.length_c   1.000
_cell.angle_alpha   90.00
_cell.angle_beta   90.00
_cell.angle_gamma   90.00
#
_symmetry.space_group_name_H-M   'P 1'
#
loop_
_entity.id
_entity.type
_entity.pdbx_description
1 polymer ?
#
loop_
_entity_poly.entity_id
_entity_poly.type
_entity_poly.pdbx_seq_one_letter_code
_entity_poly.pdbx_strand_id
1 'polypeptide(L)' 'EPVPFVMELPNYRFPSPKNVVRLMWDKAKDYVGKTFGAIFIASVSIWAMRSFDPSFTFTENAEESVLFYLCDFLSPLFR' A
#
# COMPACT_ATOMS: atom_id res chain seq x y z
N GLU A 1 -16.72 52.94 19.73
CA GLU A 1 -17.06 52.17 18.51
C GLU A 1 -15.98 51.11 18.31
N PRO A 2 -16.33 49.82 18.16
CA PRO A 2 -15.35 48.76 18.01
C PRO A 2 -14.73 48.82 16.61
N VAL A 3 -13.40 48.89 16.55
CA VAL A 3 -12.65 48.94 15.29
C VAL A 3 -12.79 47.58 14.58
N PRO A 4 -13.14 47.51 13.29
CA PRO A 4 -13.30 46.24 12.59
C PRO A 4 -11.93 45.59 12.35
N PHE A 5 -11.76 44.34 12.77
CA PHE A 5 -10.58 43.55 12.40
C PHE A 5 -10.61 43.25 10.90
N VAL A 6 -9.69 43.85 10.15
CA VAL A 6 -9.43 43.48 8.76
C VAL A 6 -8.49 42.28 8.79
N MET A 7 -8.98 41.11 8.39
CA MET A 7 -8.10 40.00 8.01
C MET A 7 -7.42 40.36 6.69
N GLU A 8 -6.29 41.07 6.76
CA GLU A 8 -5.37 41.15 5.63
C GLU A 8 -4.76 39.76 5.44
N LEU A 9 -5.14 39.10 4.35
CA LEU A 9 -4.53 37.80 4.04
C LEU A 9 -3.02 38.04 3.83
N PRO A 10 -2.14 37.34 4.57
CA PRO A 10 -0.71 37.45 4.38
C PRO A 10 -0.35 37.14 2.93
N ASN A 11 0.68 37.81 2.41
CA ASN A 11 1.14 37.58 1.05
C ASN A 11 1.56 36.10 0.87
N TYR A 12 0.83 35.38 0.02
CA TYR A 12 1.05 33.96 -0.23
C TYR A 12 2.35 33.75 -1.01
N ARG A 13 3.35 33.17 -0.34
CA ARG A 13 4.63 32.83 -0.97
C ARG A 13 4.50 31.46 -1.63
N PHE A 14 4.31 31.47 -2.95
CA PHE A 14 4.34 30.22 -3.71
C PHE A 14 5.67 29.50 -3.48
N PRO A 15 5.64 28.23 -3.07
CA PRO A 15 6.86 27.48 -2.84
C PRO A 15 7.61 27.27 -4.15
N SER A 16 8.94 27.34 -4.09
CA SER A 16 9.78 27.06 -5.26
C SER A 16 9.56 25.62 -5.74
N PRO A 17 9.28 25.38 -7.03
CA PRO A 17 9.05 24.03 -7.57
C PRO A 17 10.19 23.05 -7.27
N LYS A 18 11.43 23.55 -7.27
CA LYS A 18 12.63 22.75 -6.94
C LYS A 18 12.58 22.21 -5.51
N ASN A 19 12.09 23.02 -4.57
CA ASN A 19 11.98 22.62 -3.16
C ASN A 19 10.82 21.63 -2.96
N VAL A 20 9.72 21.81 -3.68
CA VAL A 20 8.58 20.89 -3.64
C VAL A 20 9.00 19.51 -4.16
N VAL A 21 9.65 19.44 -5.34
CA VAL A 21 10.10 18.17 -5.92
C VAL A 21 11.11 17.47 -5.02
N ARG A 22 12.07 18.21 -4.45
CA ARG A 22 13.04 17.64 -3.49
C ARG A 22 12.33 17.07 -2.25
N LEU A 23 11.39 17.81 -1.68
CA LEU A 23 10.64 17.36 -0.51
C LEU A 23 9.77 16.13 -0.82
N MET A 24 9.14 16.09 -1.99
CA MET A 24 8.38 14.92 -2.43
C MET A 24 9.28 13.71 -2.61
N TRP A 25 10.47 13.89 -3.19
CA TRP A 25 11.45 12.83 -3.34
C TRP A 25 11.92 12.27 -1.99
N ASP A 26 12.21 13.14 -1.03
CA ASP A 26 12.64 12.72 0.31
C ASP A 26 11.54 11.95 1.05
N LYS A 27 10.28 12.41 0.96
CA LYS A 27 9.13 11.68 1.53
C LYS A 27 8.85 10.34 0.82
N ALA A 28 8.98 10.30 -0.51
CA ALA A 28 8.75 9.08 -1.28
C ALA A 28 9.76 7.98 -0.90
N LYS A 29 11.04 8.34 -0.73
CA LYS A 29 12.07 7.39 -0.28
C LYS A 29 11.77 6.84 1.12
N ASP A 30 11.37 7.68 2.06
CA ASP A 30 10.99 7.25 3.41
C ASP A 30 9.78 6.30 3.39
N TYR A 31 8.78 6.60 2.55
CA TYR A 31 7.63 5.73 2.37
C TYR A 31 7.99 4.37 1.78
N VAL A 32 8.82 4.34 0.73
CA VAL A 32 9.30 3.11 0.10
C VAL A 32 10.09 2.27 1.11
N GLY A 33 11.01 2.89 1.86
CA GLY A 33 11.80 2.17 2.88
C GLY A 33 10.93 1.51 3.95
N LYS A 34 9.86 2.19 4.40
CA LYS A 34 8.93 1.64 5.39
C LYS A 34 8.01 0.56 4.85
N THR A 35 7.52 0.72 3.61
CA THR A 35 6.45 -0.14 3.05
C THR A 35 6.99 -1.35 2.29
N PHE A 36 8.21 -1.25 1.75
CA PHE A 36 8.83 -2.31 0.96
C PHE A 36 8.90 -3.65 1.71
N GLY A 37 9.24 -3.61 3.01
CA GLY A 37 9.28 -4.81 3.83
C GLY A 37 7.92 -5.51 3.94
N ALA A 38 6.83 -4.75 4.11
CA ALA A 38 5.48 -5.31 4.21
C ALA A 38 5.04 -5.94 2.88
N ILE A 39 5.30 -5.28 1.74
CA ILE A 39 4.97 -5.81 0.41
C ILE A 39 5.76 -7.08 0.13
N PHE A 40 7.05 -7.08 0.48
CA PHE A 40 7.92 -8.24 0.28
C PHE A 40 7.45 -9.46 1.10
N ILE A 41 7.08 -9.25 2.36
CA ILE A 41 6.52 -10.33 3.18
C ILE A 41 5.21 -10.83 2.58
N ALA A 42 4.30 -9.92 2.20
CA ALA A 42 3.03 -10.31 1.60
C ALA A 42 3.21 -11.10 0.30
N SER A 43 4.15 -10.72 -0.58
CA SER A 43 4.40 -11.44 -1.82
C SER A 43 4.96 -12.85 -1.58
N VAL A 44 5.89 -12.99 -0.64
CA VAL A 44 6.42 -14.30 -0.22
C VAL A 44 5.33 -15.16 0.42
N SER A 45 4.48 -14.58 1.27
CA SER A 45 3.35 -15.29 1.89
C SER A 45 2.34 -15.78 0.84
N ILE A 46 1.96 -14.93 -0.12
CA ILE A 46 1.05 -15.32 -1.21
C ILE A 46 1.67 -16.41 -2.07
N TRP A 47 2.96 -16.28 -2.39
CA TRP A 47 3.69 -17.32 -3.14
C TRP A 47 3.68 -18.66 -2.39
N ALA A 48 3.98 -18.64 -1.08
CA ALA A 48 3.95 -19.85 -0.26
C ALA A 48 2.53 -20.48 -0.24
N MET A 49 1.49 -19.68 -0.01
CA MET A 49 0.11 -20.15 -0.02
C MET A 49 -0.35 -20.69 -1.39
N ARG A 50 0.25 -20.20 -2.48
CA ARG A 50 0.02 -20.69 -3.84
C ARG A 50 0.78 -22.00 -4.12
N SER A 51 1.96 -22.18 -3.55
CA SER A 51 2.85 -23.32 -3.86
C SER A 51 2.62 -24.56 -2.98
N PHE A 52 1.98 -24.41 -1.83
CA PHE A 52 1.70 -25.52 -0.91
C PHE A 52 0.22 -25.92 -0.93
N ASP A 53 -0.03 -27.22 -0.87
CA ASP A 53 -1.32 -27.85 -0.55
C ASP A 53 -1.49 -27.94 0.99
N PRO A 54 -2.72 -28.05 1.56
CA PRO A 54 -2.93 -28.17 3.01
C PRO A 54 -2.19 -29.35 3.66
N SER A 55 -1.80 -30.34 2.86
CA SER A 55 -0.96 -31.48 3.29
C SER A 55 0.54 -31.14 3.34
N PHE A 56 0.92 -29.87 3.19
CA PHE A 56 2.31 -29.35 3.14
C PHE A 56 3.19 -29.97 2.06
N THR A 57 2.58 -30.45 0.97
CA THR A 57 3.31 -30.91 -0.21
C THR A 57 3.43 -29.77 -1.21
N PHE A 58 4.58 -29.67 -1.88
CA PHE A 58 4.78 -28.72 -2.96
C PHE A 58 3.98 -29.20 -4.18
N THR A 59 3.02 -28.40 -4.64
CA THR A 59 2.20 -28.75 -5.80
C THR A 59 2.35 -27.70 -6.89
N GLU A 60 2.47 -28.14 -8.14
CA GLU A 60 2.46 -27.25 -9.31
C GLU A 60 1.03 -26.96 -9.80
N ASN A 61 0.06 -27.77 -9.36
CA ASN A 61 -1.35 -27.64 -9.72
C ASN A 61 -2.01 -26.55 -8.86
N ALA A 62 -2.38 -25.44 -9.50
CA ALA A 62 -2.97 -24.30 -8.80
C ALA A 62 -4.30 -24.62 -8.08
N GLU A 63 -5.05 -25.61 -8.56
CA GLU A 63 -6.34 -26.05 -8.02
C GLU A 63 -6.22 -26.75 -6.67
N GLU A 64 -5.05 -27.29 -6.34
CA GLU A 64 -4.80 -27.96 -5.05
C GLU A 64 -4.12 -27.02 -4.04
N SER A 65 -3.86 -25.77 -4.40
CA SER A 65 -3.17 -24.85 -3.49
C SER A 65 -4.07 -24.44 -2.31
N VAL A 66 -3.47 -24.17 -1.14
CA VAL A 66 -4.18 -23.61 0.02
C VAL A 66 -4.94 -22.33 -0.37
N LEU A 67 -4.36 -21.53 -1.27
CA LEU A 67 -4.99 -20.31 -1.78
C LEU A 67 -6.29 -20.61 -2.55
N PHE A 68 -6.34 -21.69 -3.35
CA PHE A 68 -7.56 -22.09 -4.08
C PHE A 68 -8.70 -22.42 -3.12
N TYR A 69 -8.44 -23.25 -2.09
CA TYR A 69 -9.47 -23.60 -1.11
C TYR A 69 -10.03 -22.37 -0.37
N LEU A 70 -9.16 -21.40 -0.08
CA LEU A 70 -9.55 -20.13 0.56
C LEU A 70 -10.45 -19.28 -0.36
N CYS A 71 -10.13 -19.25 -1.66
CA CYS A 71 -10.94 -18.57 -2.66
C CYS A 71 -12.25 -19.31 -2.96
N ASP A 72 -12.25 -20.63 -3.01
CA ASP A 72 -13.45 -21.45 -3.23
C ASP A 72 -14.45 -21.28 -2.07
N PHE A 73 -13.93 -21.19 -0.84
CA PHE A 73 -14.75 -20.85 0.32
C PHE A 73 -15.39 -19.44 0.24
N LEU A 74 -14.68 -18.47 -0.36
CA LEU A 74 -15.18 -17.11 -0.57
C LEU A 74 -16.07 -16.96 -1.82
N SER A 75 -15.93 -17.86 -2.81
CA SER A 75 -16.69 -17.91 -4.06
C SER A 75 -18.22 -17.71 -3.90
N PRO A 76 -18.93 -18.37 -2.96
CA PRO A 76 -20.37 -18.19 -2.80
C PRO A 76 -20.80 -16.77 -2.40
N LEU A 77 -19.88 -15.95 -1.89
CA LEU A 77 -20.15 -14.57 -1.48
C LEU A 77 -20.20 -13.59 -2.67
N PHE A 78 -19.62 -13.99 -3.82
CA PHE A 78 -19.54 -13.19 -5.04
C PHE A 78 -20.42 -13.73 -6.18
N ARG A 79 -21.27 -14.74 -5.90
CA ARG A 79 -22.20 -15.33 -6.85
C ARG A 79 -23.57 -14.66 -6.83
#